data_AF-X1EMK5-F1
#
_entry.id   AF-X1EMK5-F1
#
_cell.length_a   1.000
_cell.length_b   1.000
_cell.length_c   1.000
_cell.angle_alpha   90.00
_cell.angle_beta   90.00
_cell.angle_gamma   90.00
#
_symmetry.space_group_name_H-M   'P 1'
#
loop_
_entity.id
_entity.type
_entity.pdbx_description
1 polymer ?
#
loop_
_entity_poly.entity_id
_entity_poly.type
_entity_poly.pdbx_seq_one_letter_code
_entity_poly.pdbx_strand_id
1 'polypeptide(L)'
;MNRYELVFVLAAEVIKKSGKYIFPEVYEGLALGGEPRLKAAAKLFELGIIEKVVCVGGSVKGEEDVQKSEIMRDRLVKYYKIPAGKIEAFVSDPHTEGNVNIIKEYLEKNKIRAEDCAFLTNFIIHFTSGISQN
;
A
#
# COMPACT_ATOMS: atom_id res chain seq x y z
N MET A 1 -4.07 -17.90 14.72
CA MET A 1 -2.67 -17.96 14.25
C MET A 1 -2.57 -16.98 13.11
N ASN A 2 -1.75 -15.94 13.23
CA ASN A 2 -1.59 -14.93 12.17
C ASN A 2 -0.86 -15.59 11.01
N ARG A 3 -1.31 -15.36 9.77
CA ARG A 3 -0.68 -15.92 8.58
C ARG A 3 0.48 -15.05 8.08
N TYR A 4 0.43 -13.75 8.38
CA TYR A 4 1.42 -12.76 8.00
C TYR A 4 1.70 -11.84 9.20
N GLU A 5 2.92 -11.32 9.30
CA GLU A 5 3.28 -10.34 10.34
C GLU A 5 2.67 -8.97 10.02
N LEU A 6 2.68 -8.57 8.75
CA LEU A 6 2.21 -7.27 8.29
C LEU A 6 1.70 -7.27 6.85
N VAL A 7 1.05 -6.17 6.45
CA VAL A 7 0.73 -5.87 5.06
C VAL A 7 1.36 -4.56 4.63
N PHE A 8 1.93 -4.53 3.43
CA PHE A 8 2.29 -3.30 2.74
C PHE A 8 1.14 -2.83 1.84
N VAL A 9 0.75 -1.57 1.97
CA VAL A 9 -0.16 -0.89 1.03
C VAL A 9 0.67 0.05 0.16
N LEU A 10 0.77 -0.28 -1.13
CA LEU A 10 1.68 0.40 -2.04
C LEU A 10 0.94 1.41 -2.91
N ALA A 11 1.40 2.66 -2.90
CA ALA A 11 1.01 3.74 -3.81
C ALA A 11 -0.49 3.74 -4.16
N ALA A 12 -1.35 3.74 -3.13
CA ALA A 12 -2.79 3.84 -3.35
C ALA A 12 -3.11 5.07 -4.20
N GLU A 13 -3.84 4.86 -5.29
CA GLU A 13 -4.23 5.97 -6.15
C GLU A 13 -5.13 6.91 -5.37
N VAL A 14 -4.80 8.19 -5.42
CA VAL A 14 -5.53 9.25 -4.74
C VAL A 14 -5.71 10.40 -5.72
N ILE A 15 -6.91 10.95 -5.73
CA ILE A 15 -7.27 12.09 -6.57
C ILE A 15 -7.83 13.20 -5.70
N LYS A 16 -7.62 14.45 -6.11
CA LYS A 16 -8.16 15.63 -5.43
C LYS A 16 -9.47 16.04 -6.10
N LYS A 17 -10.57 16.01 -5.35
CA LYS A 17 -11.90 16.43 -5.80
C LYS A 17 -12.49 17.42 -4.79
N SER A 18 -12.84 18.62 -5.24
CA SER A 18 -13.41 19.67 -4.39
C SER A 18 -12.57 19.96 -3.13
N GLY A 19 -11.24 20.00 -3.29
CA GLY A 19 -10.30 20.27 -2.19
C GLY A 19 -10.07 19.10 -1.23
N LYS A 20 -10.66 17.91 -1.47
CA LYS A 20 -10.48 16.72 -0.64
C LYS A 20 -9.76 15.61 -1.42
N TYR A 21 -8.88 14.90 -0.73
CA TYR A 21 -8.28 13.68 -1.24
C TYR A 21 -9.26 12.51 -1.11
N ILE A 22 -9.52 11.86 -2.23
CA ILE A 22 -10.38 10.68 -2.30
C ILE A 22 -9.61 9.53 -2.95
N PHE A 23 -9.83 8.33 -2.43
CA PHE A 23 -9.33 7.12 -3.03
C PHE A 23 -10.41 6.57 -3.97
N PRO A 24 -10.11 6.32 -5.26
CA PRO A 24 -11.09 5.75 -6.17
C PRO A 24 -11.56 4.37 -5.71
N GLU A 25 -12.86 4.10 -5.87
CA GLU A 25 -13.51 2.80 -5.64
C GLU A 25 -13.59 1.98 -6.94
N VAL A 26 -12.43 1.64 -7.49
CA VAL A 26 -12.33 0.84 -8.73
C VAL A 26 -11.91 -0.58 -8.37
N TYR A 27 -12.83 -1.54 -8.50
CA TYR A 27 -12.61 -2.94 -8.14
C TYR A 27 -12.22 -3.83 -9.32
N GLU A 28 -12.37 -3.34 -10.56
CA GLU A 28 -12.14 -4.08 -11.80
C GLU A 28 -11.48 -3.18 -12.86
N GLY A 29 -10.70 -3.77 -13.77
CA GLY A 29 -9.98 -3.05 -14.83
C GLY A 29 -8.46 -2.99 -14.63
N LEU A 30 -7.78 -2.20 -15.46
CA LEU A 30 -6.31 -2.15 -15.52
C LEU A 30 -5.65 -1.48 -14.30
N ALA A 31 -6.41 -0.72 -13.52
CA ALA A 31 -5.93 -0.05 -12.32
C ALA A 31 -6.93 -0.25 -11.19
N LEU A 32 -6.56 -1.06 -10.19
CA LEU A 32 -7.32 -1.12 -8.95
C LEU A 32 -7.25 0.24 -8.24
N GLY A 33 -8.39 0.67 -7.73
CA GLY A 33 -8.49 1.92 -6.98
C GLY A 33 -7.66 1.88 -5.70
N GLY A 34 -7.46 3.04 -5.08
CA GLY A 34 -6.83 3.11 -3.77
C GLY A 34 -7.72 2.55 -2.65
N GLU A 35 -9.04 2.73 -2.74
CA GLU A 35 -9.97 2.38 -1.65
C GLU A 35 -10.08 0.86 -1.43
N PRO A 36 -10.18 0.01 -2.48
CA PRO A 36 -10.19 -1.44 -2.30
C PRO A 36 -8.95 -1.98 -1.58
N ARG A 37 -7.77 -1.39 -1.83
CA ARG A 37 -6.52 -1.77 -1.13
C ARG A 37 -6.57 -1.42 0.34
N LEU A 38 -7.04 -0.21 0.68
CA LEU A 38 -7.19 0.20 2.08
C LEU A 38 -8.25 -0.65 2.82
N LYS A 39 -9.37 -0.96 2.15
CA LYS A 39 -10.41 -1.85 2.67
C LYS A 39 -9.89 -3.27 2.91
N ALA A 40 -9.06 -3.80 1.99
CA ALA A 40 -8.44 -5.11 2.16
C ALA A 40 -7.48 -5.13 3.36
N ALA A 41 -6.61 -4.12 3.50
CA ALA A 41 -5.72 -4.00 4.65
C ALA A 41 -6.51 -3.95 5.98
N ALA A 42 -7.56 -3.13 6.03
CA ALA A 42 -8.43 -3.04 7.20
C ALA A 42 -9.11 -4.38 7.52
N LYS A 43 -9.60 -5.11 6.51
CA LYS A 43 -10.24 -6.40 6.74
C LYS A 43 -9.25 -7.47 7.22
N LEU A 44 -8.04 -7.50 6.69
CA LEU A 44 -6.98 -8.41 7.17
C LEU A 44 -6.64 -8.14 8.63
N PHE A 45 -6.57 -6.86 9.02
CA PHE A 45 -6.34 -6.45 10.40
C PHE A 45 -7.50 -6.83 11.33
N GLU A 46 -8.74 -6.54 10.93
CA GLU A 46 -9.97 -6.90 11.67
C GLU A 46 -10.07 -8.41 11.93
N LEU A 47 -9.67 -9.22 10.95
CA LEU A 47 -9.68 -10.68 11.04
C LEU A 47 -8.49 -11.25 11.86
N GLY A 48 -7.58 -10.40 12.35
CA GLY A 48 -6.37 -10.83 13.05
C GLY A 48 -5.41 -11.61 12.16
N ILE A 49 -5.45 -11.42 10.84
CA ILE A 49 -4.54 -12.08 9.89
C ILE A 49 -3.16 -11.40 9.89
N ILE A 50 -3.16 -10.09 10.15
CA ILE A 50 -1.98 -9.22 10.27
C ILE A 50 -2.06 -8.40 11.56
N GLU A 51 -0.91 -7.95 12.06
CA GLU A 51 -0.85 -7.08 13.25
C GLU A 51 -0.48 -5.63 12.95
N LYS A 52 0.04 -5.36 11.75
CA LYS A 52 0.56 -4.06 11.35
C LYS A 52 0.28 -3.78 9.87
N VAL A 53 0.04 -2.50 9.56
CA VAL A 53 -0.07 -1.99 8.19
C VAL A 53 1.09 -1.03 7.92
N VAL A 54 1.76 -1.18 6.78
CA VAL A 54 2.82 -0.26 6.34
C VAL A 54 2.37 0.40 5.04
N CYS A 55 2.15 1.70 5.07
CA CYS A 55 1.73 2.52 3.94
C CYS A 55 2.98 3.08 3.24
N VAL A 56 3.22 2.71 2.00
CA VAL A 56 4.38 3.19 1.22
C VAL A 56 3.89 3.92 -0.02
N GLY A 57 4.33 5.17 -0.21
CA GLY A 57 4.04 5.92 -1.42
C GLY A 57 4.56 7.35 -1.35
N GLY A 58 5.05 7.84 -2.49
CA GLY A 58 5.53 9.21 -2.65
C GLY A 58 4.45 10.27 -2.73
N SER A 59 4.79 11.39 -3.35
CA SER A 59 3.91 12.56 -3.41
C SER A 59 2.70 12.38 -4.34
N VAL A 60 1.67 13.16 -4.10
CA VAL A 60 0.52 13.32 -5.00
C VAL A 60 0.99 14.03 -6.26
N LYS A 61 0.53 13.57 -7.44
CA LYS A 61 0.95 14.12 -8.73
C LYS A 61 0.55 15.60 -8.80
N GLY A 62 1.53 16.48 -8.95
CA GLY A 62 1.34 17.94 -8.98
C GLY A 62 1.26 18.61 -7.60
N GLU A 63 1.48 17.87 -6.50
CA GLU A 63 1.50 18.38 -5.14
C GLU A 63 2.65 17.71 -4.35
N GLU A 64 3.88 18.18 -4.55
CA GLU A 64 5.11 17.55 -4.03
C GLU A 64 5.15 17.47 -2.49
N ASP A 65 4.56 18.46 -1.81
CA ASP A 65 4.46 18.50 -0.34
C ASP A 65 3.42 17.53 0.24
N VAL A 66 2.60 16.91 -0.61
CA VAL A 66 1.47 16.09 -0.18
C VAL A 66 1.80 14.61 -0.35
N GLN A 67 1.96 13.91 0.77
CA GLN A 67 2.44 12.54 0.80
C GLN A 67 1.30 11.51 0.76
N LYS A 68 1.30 10.61 -0.22
CA LYS A 68 0.26 9.58 -0.36
C LYS A 68 0.25 8.63 0.84
N SER A 69 1.41 8.27 1.36
CA SER A 69 1.56 7.39 2.53
C SER A 69 0.85 7.92 3.77
N GLU A 70 0.97 9.22 4.06
CA GLU A 70 0.25 9.87 5.16
C GLU A 70 -1.26 9.94 4.90
N ILE A 71 -1.69 10.25 3.67
CA ILE A 71 -3.13 10.24 3.34
C ILE A 71 -3.73 8.83 3.52
N MET A 72 -3.00 7.78 3.12
CA MET A 72 -3.42 6.38 3.34
C MET A 72 -3.56 6.07 4.83
N ARG A 73 -2.56 6.43 5.63
CA ARG A 73 -2.59 6.26 7.08
C ARG A 73 -3.79 6.98 7.69
N ASP A 74 -4.00 8.25 7.37
CA ASP A 74 -5.13 9.04 7.87
C ASP A 74 -6.46 8.40 7.51
N ARG A 75 -6.59 7.86 6.30
CA ARG A 75 -7.80 7.16 5.85
C ARG A 75 -8.05 5.91 6.70
N LEU A 76 -7.03 5.09 6.93
CA LEU A 76 -7.11 3.87 7.74
C LEU A 76 -7.46 4.16 9.20
N VAL A 77 -6.87 5.20 9.80
CA VAL A 77 -7.20 5.60 11.18
C VAL A 77 -8.62 6.15 11.25
N LYS A 78 -8.94 7.14 10.42
CA LYS A 78 -10.18 7.91 10.55
C LYS A 78 -11.42 7.10 10.16
N TYR A 79 -11.34 6.33 9.09
CA TYR A 79 -12.50 5.65 8.50
C TYR A 79 -12.53 4.16 8.79
N TYR A 80 -11.37 3.49 8.82
CA TYR A 80 -11.28 2.06 9.09
C TYR A 80 -10.95 1.71 10.54
N LYS A 81 -10.71 2.71 11.39
CA LYS A 81 -10.51 2.57 12.84
C LYS A 81 -9.33 1.69 13.24
N ILE A 82 -8.35 1.52 12.35
CA ILE A 82 -7.08 0.88 12.72
C ILE A 82 -6.34 1.83 13.68
N PRO A 83 -5.85 1.36 14.84
CA PRO A 83 -5.11 2.21 15.77
C PRO A 83 -3.88 2.81 15.10
N ALA A 84 -3.64 4.11 15.30
CA ALA A 84 -2.51 4.80 14.67
C ALA A 84 -1.14 4.18 14.98
N GLY A 85 -0.96 3.59 16.18
CA GLY A 85 0.25 2.88 16.57
C GLY A 85 0.45 1.51 15.88
N LYS A 86 -0.51 1.06 15.07
CA LYS A 86 -0.44 -0.15 14.25
C LYS A 86 -0.22 0.15 12.77
N ILE A 87 0.01 1.43 12.42
CA ILE A 87 0.23 1.88 11.05
C ILE A 87 1.52 2.68 10.99
N GLU A 88 2.40 2.31 10.06
CA GLU A 88 3.59 3.09 9.71
C GLU A 88 3.42 3.66 8.30
N ALA A 89 3.91 4.87 8.06
CA ALA A 89 3.84 5.54 6.77
C ALA A 89 5.25 5.95 6.32
N PHE A 90 5.59 5.62 5.08
CA PHE A 90 6.89 5.94 4.49
C PHE A 90 6.70 6.62 3.14
N VAL A 91 7.38 7.74 2.97
CA VAL A 91 7.51 8.43 1.69
C VAL A 91 8.54 7.70 0.86
N SER A 92 8.25 7.52 -0.42
CA SER A 92 9.14 6.93 -1.41
C SER A 92 9.25 7.87 -2.61
N ASP A 93 10.25 7.67 -3.46
CA ASP A 93 10.24 8.27 -4.78
C ASP A 93 9.01 7.77 -5.58
N PRO A 94 8.39 8.62 -6.44
CA PRO A 94 7.09 8.34 -7.05
C PRO A 94 7.16 7.32 -8.22
N HIS A 95 7.83 6.19 -8.01
CA HIS A 95 7.96 5.07 -8.94
C HIS A 95 8.11 3.73 -8.21
N THR A 96 7.99 2.63 -8.94
CA THR A 96 8.02 1.26 -8.38
C THR A 96 9.32 0.96 -7.64
N GLU A 97 10.47 1.33 -8.20
CA GLU A 97 11.77 1.08 -7.58
C GLU A 97 11.92 1.80 -6.23
N GLY A 98 11.47 3.06 -6.12
CA GLY A 98 11.48 3.79 -4.85
C GLY A 98 10.65 3.11 -3.77
N ASN A 99 9.46 2.59 -4.12
CA ASN A 99 8.67 1.80 -3.18
C ASN A 99 9.40 0.52 -2.74
N VAL A 100 10.03 -0.20 -3.68
CA VAL A 100 10.75 -1.45 -3.39
C VAL A 100 11.96 -1.20 -2.47
N ASN A 101 12.70 -0.12 -2.66
CA ASN A 101 13.85 0.21 -1.81
C ASN A 101 13.43 0.46 -0.35
N ILE A 102 12.38 1.26 -0.14
CA ILE A 102 11.80 1.50 1.19
C ILE A 102 11.35 0.18 1.86
N ILE A 103 10.72 -0.72 1.09
CA ILE A 103 10.29 -2.03 1.60
C ILE A 103 11.51 -2.86 2.03
N LYS A 104 12.55 -2.94 1.20
CA LYS A 104 13.78 -3.69 1.52
C LYS A 104 14.42 -3.20 2.80
N GLU A 105 14.64 -1.89 2.90
CA GLU A 105 15.23 -1.26 4.09
C GLU A 105 14.39 -1.53 5.35
N TYR A 106 13.05 -1.46 5.23
CA TYR A 106 12.14 -1.78 6.32
C TYR A 106 12.29 -3.23 6.79
N LEU A 107 12.28 -4.19 5.85
CA LEU A 107 12.39 -5.61 6.15
C LEU A 107 13.74 -5.94 6.79
N GLU A 108 14.83 -5.41 6.26
CA GLU A 108 16.18 -5.60 6.80
C GLU A 108 16.31 -5.04 8.22
N LYS A 109 15.87 -3.79 8.43
CA LYS A 109 15.91 -3.12 9.74
C LYS A 109 15.13 -3.89 10.81
N ASN A 110 13.97 -4.44 10.44
CA ASN A 110 13.08 -5.14 11.36
C ASN A 110 13.33 -6.67 11.40
N LYS A 111 14.26 -7.18 10.60
CA LYS A 111 14.57 -8.62 10.45
C LYS A 111 13.34 -9.46 10.08
N ILE A 112 12.48 -8.92 9.22
CA ILE A 112 11.25 -9.59 8.75
C ILE A 112 11.53 -10.24 7.40
N ARG A 113 11.09 -11.49 7.22
CA ARG A 113 11.23 -12.19 5.94
C ARG A 113 10.11 -11.76 5.00
N ALA A 114 10.42 -11.58 3.71
CA ALA A 114 9.43 -11.14 2.73
C ALA A 114 8.22 -12.11 2.60
N GLU A 115 8.43 -13.40 2.85
CA GLU A 115 7.37 -14.44 2.83
C GLU A 115 6.35 -14.30 3.98
N ASP A 116 6.73 -13.60 5.04
CA ASP A 116 5.85 -13.33 6.19
C ASP A 116 5.03 -12.04 5.99
N CYS A 117 5.09 -11.43 4.80
CA CYS A 117 4.41 -10.19 4.45
C CYS A 117 3.35 -10.38 3.36
N ALA A 118 2.28 -9.61 3.45
CA ALA A 118 1.33 -9.42 2.34
C ALA A 118 1.60 -8.10 1.62
N PHE A 119 1.34 -8.05 0.31
CA PHE A 119 1.51 -6.84 -0.51
C PHE A 119 0.20 -6.50 -1.24
N LEU A 120 -0.31 -5.29 -1.02
CA LEU A 120 -1.49 -4.75 -1.69
C LEU A 120 -1.05 -3.65 -2.67
N THR A 121 -1.00 -4.02 -3.94
CA THR A 121 -0.52 -3.17 -5.04
C THR A 121 -1.50 -3.16 -6.22
N ASN A 122 -1.33 -2.23 -7.15
CA ASN A 122 -2.01 -2.31 -8.44
C ASN A 122 -1.31 -3.36 -9.31
N PHE A 123 -2.07 -4.33 -9.80
CA PHE A 123 -1.60 -5.26 -10.81
C PHE A 123 -1.52 -4.53 -12.16
N ILE A 124 -0.32 -4.13 -12.55
CA ILE A 124 0.12 -4.44 -13.91
C ILE A 124 1.22 -5.48 -13.75
N ILE A 125 0.84 -6.76 -13.59
CA ILE A 125 1.78 -7.83 -13.88
C ILE A 125 1.73 -7.99 -15.40
N HIS A 126 2.70 -7.40 -16.10
CA HIS A 126 3.05 -7.92 -17.41
C HIS A 126 3.65 -9.31 -17.19
N PHE A 127 2.85 -10.35 -17.37
CA PHE A 127 3.41 -11.65 -17.70
C PHE A 127 4.00 -11.51 -19.09
N THR A 128 5.28 -11.13 -19.19
CA THR A 128 6.05 -11.58 -20.35
C THR A 128 6.17 -13.08 -20.14
N SER A 129 5.24 -13.83 -20.73
CA SER A 129 5.44 -15.25 -20.96
C SER A 129 6.78 -15.36 -21.67
N GLY A 130 7.80 -15.80 -20.93
CA GLY A 130 9.02 -16.32 -21.51
C GLY A 130 8.64 -17.55 -22.29
N ILE A 131 8.16 -17.35 -23.52
CA ILE A 131 8.31 -18.34 -24.56
C ILE A 131 9.81 -18.30 -24.83
N SER A 132 10.55 -19.15 -24.13
CA SER A 132 11.81 -19.63 -24.69
C SER A 132 11.44 -20.27 -26.02
N GLN A 133 11.69 -19.56 -27.11
CA GLN A 133 11.81 -20.22 -28.39
C GLN A 133 13.09 -21.06 -28.28
N ASN A 134 12.89 -22.38 -28.30
CA ASN A 134 13.94 -23.33 -28.68
C ASN A 134 14.52 -22.96 -30.03
#